data_AF-A0A7X8FBX3-F1
#
_entry.id   AF-A0A7X8FBX3-F1
#
_cell.length_a   1.000
_cell.length_b   1.000
_cell.length_c   1.000
_cell.angle_alpha   90.00
_cell.angle_beta   90.00
_cell.angle_gamma   90.00
#
_symmetry.space_group_name_H-M   'P 1'
#
loop_
_entity.id
_entity.type
_entity.pdbx_description
1 polymer ?
#
loop_
_entity_poly.entity_id
_entity_poly.type
_entity_poly.pdbx_seq_one_letter_code
_entity_poly.pdbx_strand_id
1 'polypeptide(L)'
;MISNTLTEESIQRIKKMGSAIINNVLINEAYAQRFNPSSLNTIRIIFFKTKNGTLKAIRMFHRFGASSDTFVDNTSGGGLAAIIDQETGQLIQAYILRGKRVDIDTHPVTERTITGFMIPDWDAKKRAIADLLNEINYLEYGGLDIAFTPEGIKIIEVNTRFPALRSMQLSSPVLIDDEFVEFLRLRGFDRPIPTINPSNLINET
;
A
#
# COMPACT_ATOMS: atom_id res chain seq x y z
N MET A 1 25.49 -5.89 -10.43
CA MET A 1 24.46 -6.71 -11.09
C MET A 1 24.02 -7.78 -10.11
N ILE A 2 22.73 -7.86 -9.80
CA ILE A 2 22.18 -8.97 -9.01
C ILE A 2 22.19 -10.18 -9.96
N SER A 3 22.85 -11.27 -9.56
CA SER A 3 22.83 -12.52 -10.32
C SER A 3 21.41 -13.10 -10.24
N ASN A 4 20.77 -13.33 -11.38
CA ASN A 4 19.48 -14.02 -11.46
C ASN A 4 19.61 -15.55 -11.36
N THR A 5 20.80 -16.05 -11.04
CA THR A 5 21.07 -17.48 -10.92
C THR A 5 21.01 -17.90 -9.46
N LEU A 6 20.13 -18.85 -9.14
CA LEU A 6 20.10 -19.50 -7.83
C LEU A 6 21.41 -20.24 -7.60
N THR A 7 22.07 -19.99 -6.47
CA THR A 7 23.24 -20.77 -6.06
C THR A 7 22.80 -22.15 -5.55
N GLU A 8 23.68 -23.14 -5.60
CA GLU A 8 23.42 -24.46 -5.02
C GLU A 8 23.05 -24.34 -3.52
N GLU A 9 23.72 -23.45 -2.80
CA GLU A 9 23.41 -23.14 -1.40
C GLU A 9 21.96 -22.63 -1.24
N SER A 10 21.53 -21.70 -2.11
CA SER A 10 20.16 -21.16 -2.09
C SER A 10 19.13 -22.25 -2.36
N ILE A 11 19.42 -23.15 -3.31
CA ILE A 11 18.55 -24.29 -3.64
C ILE A 11 18.42 -25.23 -2.43
N GLN A 12 19.52 -25.56 -1.77
CA GLN A 12 19.51 -26.42 -0.59
C GLN A 12 18.73 -25.78 0.57
N ARG A 13 18.84 -24.45 0.74
CA ARG A 13 18.04 -23.71 1.72
C ARG A 13 16.55 -23.78 1.39
N ILE A 14 16.17 -23.53 0.14
CA ILE A 14 14.77 -23.59 -0.32
C ILE A 14 14.18 -24.98 -0.09
N LYS A 15 14.91 -26.06 -0.42
CA LYS A 15 14.47 -27.44 -0.20
C LYS A 15 14.14 -27.75 1.26
N LYS A 16 14.83 -27.11 2.21
CA LYS A 16 14.60 -27.29 3.66
C LYS A 16 13.38 -26.51 4.19
N MET A 17 12.85 -25.53 3.45
CA MET A 17 11.71 -24.71 3.87
C MET A 17 10.35 -25.40 3.66
N GLY A 18 10.32 -26.57 3.02
CA GLY A 18 9.10 -27.31 2.72
C GLY A 18 8.42 -26.77 1.46
N SER A 19 7.68 -25.67 1.58
CA SER A 19 6.99 -25.01 0.45
C SER A 19 7.54 -23.60 0.22
N ALA A 20 7.83 -23.28 -1.04
CA ALA A 20 8.35 -21.97 -1.43
C ALA A 20 7.82 -21.55 -2.80
N ILE A 21 7.71 -20.23 -3.01
CA ILE A 21 7.48 -19.61 -4.32
C ILE A 21 8.75 -18.85 -4.68
N ILE A 22 9.25 -19.08 -5.88
CA ILE A 22 10.42 -18.38 -6.41
C ILE A 22 9.91 -17.39 -7.46
N ASN A 23 10.29 -16.13 -7.34
CA ASN A 23 9.90 -15.07 -8.26
C ASN A 23 11.13 -14.26 -8.68
N ASN A 24 11.01 -13.53 -9.79
CA ASN A 24 12.02 -12.60 -10.26
C ASN A 24 12.19 -11.46 -9.24
N VAL A 25 13.41 -10.97 -9.11
CA VAL A 25 13.68 -9.75 -8.36
C VAL A 25 13.13 -8.58 -9.17
N LEU A 26 12.18 -7.86 -8.59
CA LEU A 26 11.61 -6.66 -9.17
C LEU A 26 12.45 -5.44 -8.82
N ILE A 27 12.50 -4.49 -9.74
CA ILE A 27 13.21 -3.22 -9.57
C ILE A 27 12.18 -2.10 -9.50
N ASN A 28 12.29 -1.24 -8.49
CA ASN A 28 11.46 -0.06 -8.37
C ASN A 28 11.63 0.88 -9.57
N GLU A 29 10.58 1.63 -9.91
CA GLU A 29 10.72 2.81 -10.75
C GLU A 29 11.72 3.82 -10.14
N ALA A 30 12.37 4.63 -10.98
CA ALA A 30 13.46 5.51 -10.57
C ALA A 30 13.10 6.47 -9.43
N TYR A 31 11.83 6.91 -9.32
CA TYR A 31 11.41 7.80 -8.25
C TYR A 31 11.36 7.07 -6.90
N ALA A 32 10.85 5.83 -6.87
CA ALA A 32 10.70 5.05 -5.64
C ALA A 32 12.06 4.64 -5.08
N GLN A 33 13.02 4.29 -5.95
CA GLN A 33 14.41 4.02 -5.57
C GLN A 33 15.06 5.17 -4.78
N ARG A 34 14.60 6.42 -4.96
CA ARG A 34 15.13 7.57 -4.23
C ARG A 34 14.85 7.47 -2.74
N PHE A 35 13.71 6.89 -2.35
CA PHE A 35 13.32 6.74 -0.95
C PHE A 35 14.03 5.55 -0.33
N ASN A 36 13.99 4.38 -0.96
CA ASN A 36 14.75 3.23 -0.52
C ASN A 36 15.14 2.30 -1.70
N PRO A 37 16.42 2.23 -2.09
CA PRO A 37 16.87 1.35 -3.18
C PRO A 37 17.11 -0.10 -2.75
N SER A 38 17.19 -0.40 -1.44
CA SER A 38 17.48 -1.74 -0.92
C SER A 38 16.24 -2.62 -0.78
N SER A 39 15.03 -2.05 -0.84
CA SER A 39 13.76 -2.78 -0.73
C SER A 39 12.86 -2.46 -1.92
N LEU A 40 11.98 -3.39 -2.29
CA LEU A 40 10.87 -3.07 -3.20
C LEU A 40 9.89 -2.15 -2.46
N ASN A 41 9.51 -1.03 -3.06
CA ASN A 41 8.65 -0.02 -2.44
C ASN A 41 7.28 -0.14 -3.09
N THR A 42 6.35 -0.72 -2.34
CA THR A 42 5.05 -1.13 -2.86
C THR A 42 3.96 -0.14 -2.48
N ILE A 43 2.80 -0.25 -3.13
CA ILE A 43 1.59 0.46 -2.77
C ILE A 43 0.57 -0.56 -2.30
N ARG A 44 0.05 -0.34 -1.10
CA ARG A 44 -1.12 -1.05 -0.57
C ARG A 44 -2.36 -0.32 -1.05
N ILE A 45 -3.15 -0.98 -1.89
CA ILE A 45 -4.48 -0.53 -2.32
C ILE A 45 -5.50 -1.35 -1.56
N ILE A 46 -6.27 -0.72 -0.68
CA ILE A 46 -7.39 -1.37 -0.02
C ILE A 46 -8.61 -1.08 -0.87
N PHE A 47 -9.33 -2.13 -1.27
CA PHE A 47 -10.45 -2.02 -2.19
C PHE A 47 -11.68 -2.73 -1.65
N PHE A 48 -12.85 -2.31 -2.14
CA PHE A 48 -14.13 -2.94 -1.90
C PHE A 48 -15.01 -2.86 -3.15
N LYS A 49 -15.98 -3.76 -3.27
CA LYS A 49 -16.96 -3.75 -4.35
C LYS A 49 -18.09 -2.79 -4.03
N THR A 50 -18.29 -1.80 -4.88
CA THR A 50 -19.43 -0.87 -4.81
C THR A 50 -20.73 -1.61 -5.12
N LYS A 51 -21.88 -1.01 -4.81
CA LYS A 51 -23.19 -1.60 -5.17
C LYS A 51 -23.37 -1.82 -6.66
N ASN A 52 -22.67 -1.04 -7.48
CA ASN A 52 -22.72 -1.13 -8.94
C ASN A 52 -21.87 -2.30 -9.46
N GLY A 53 -21.22 -3.06 -8.58
CA GLY A 53 -20.46 -4.24 -8.92
C GLY A 53 -19.02 -3.95 -9.36
N THR A 54 -18.51 -2.72 -9.18
CA THR A 54 -17.13 -2.34 -9.51
C THR A 54 -16.26 -2.26 -8.27
N LEU A 55 -14.98 -2.61 -8.38
CA LEU A 55 -14.01 -2.37 -7.31
C LEU A 55 -13.59 -0.89 -7.25
N LYS A 56 -13.63 -0.32 -6.04
CA LYS A 56 -13.15 1.02 -5.72
C LYS A 56 -12.07 0.92 -4.65
N ALA A 57 -11.02 1.73 -4.76
CA ALA A 57 -10.03 1.87 -3.71
C ALA A 57 -10.57 2.78 -2.59
N ILE A 58 -10.60 2.28 -1.36
CA ILE A 58 -10.93 3.09 -0.18
C ILE A 58 -9.73 3.90 0.30
N ARG A 59 -8.54 3.29 0.22
CA ARG A 59 -7.28 3.88 0.65
C ARG A 59 -6.11 3.33 -0.14
N MET A 60 -5.13 4.20 -0.39
CA MET A 60 -3.85 3.84 -0.98
C MET A 60 -2.70 4.37 -0.12
N PHE A 61 -1.75 3.50 0.20
CA PHE A 61 -0.55 3.87 0.95
C PHE A 61 0.69 3.39 0.22
N HIS A 62 1.61 4.29 -0.07
CA HIS A 62 2.94 3.90 -0.51
C HIS A 62 3.75 3.43 0.71
N ARG A 63 4.40 2.29 0.59
CA ARG A 63 5.27 1.72 1.61
C ARG A 63 6.72 1.81 1.16
N PHE A 64 7.60 2.12 2.09
CA PHE A 64 9.03 2.24 1.87
C PHE A 64 9.78 1.53 2.99
N GLY A 65 10.89 0.86 2.68
CA GLY A 65 11.75 0.30 3.72
C GLY A 65 12.37 1.41 4.57
N ALA A 66 12.42 1.25 5.89
CA ALA A 66 12.98 2.28 6.79
C ALA A 66 14.40 1.94 7.28
N SER A 67 15.07 0.99 6.63
CA SER A 67 16.45 0.57 6.90
C SER A 67 17.20 0.33 5.60
N SER A 68 18.52 0.50 5.61
CA SER A 68 19.42 0.07 4.53
C SER A 68 19.64 -1.45 4.51
N ASP A 69 19.39 -2.11 5.64
CA ASP A 69 19.81 -3.49 5.89
C ASP A 69 18.66 -4.50 5.73
N THR A 70 17.46 -4.02 5.44
CA THR A 70 16.27 -4.84 5.21
C THR A 70 15.75 -4.67 3.79
N PHE A 71 15.24 -5.78 3.24
CA PHE A 71 14.66 -5.85 1.89
C PHE A 71 13.13 -5.69 1.91
N VAL A 72 12.54 -5.43 3.07
CA VAL A 72 11.09 -5.35 3.27
C VAL A 72 10.64 -3.93 3.56
N ASP A 73 9.53 -3.52 2.95
CA ASP A 73 8.93 -2.20 3.07
C ASP A 73 7.66 -2.18 3.94
N ASN A 74 7.12 -3.34 4.28
CA ASN A 74 5.89 -3.42 5.06
C ASN A 74 6.08 -2.87 6.49
N THR A 75 5.07 -2.18 7.00
CA THR A 75 5.13 -1.49 8.30
C THR A 75 5.29 -2.45 9.48
N SER A 76 4.82 -3.72 9.35
CA SER A 76 5.04 -4.76 10.38
C SER A 76 6.50 -5.21 10.48
N GLY A 77 7.25 -5.12 9.39
CA GLY A 77 8.67 -5.43 9.30
C GLY A 77 9.57 -4.22 9.57
N GLY A 78 9.01 -3.13 10.09
CA GLY A 78 9.74 -1.90 10.40
C GLY A 78 9.83 -0.89 9.27
N GLY A 79 9.13 -1.09 8.15
CA GLY A 79 8.99 -0.08 7.10
C GLY A 79 8.08 1.10 7.50
N LEU A 80 7.97 2.07 6.60
CA LEU A 80 7.12 3.26 6.76
C LEU A 80 6.01 3.26 5.72
N ALA A 81 4.93 3.99 5.99
CA ALA A 81 3.83 4.18 5.06
C ALA A 81 3.56 5.67 4.84
N ALA A 82 3.24 6.04 3.60
CA ALA A 82 2.85 7.37 3.17
C ALA A 82 1.48 7.31 2.50
N ILE A 83 0.55 8.12 2.99
CA ILE A 83 -0.80 8.26 2.46
C ILE A 83 -0.75 8.92 1.09
N ILE A 84 -1.35 8.28 0.10
CA ILE A 84 -1.50 8.84 -1.24
C ILE A 84 -2.87 9.54 -1.31
N ASP A 85 -2.86 10.82 -1.67
CA ASP A 85 -4.04 11.46 -2.24
C ASP A 85 -4.35 10.81 -3.59
N GLN A 86 -5.48 10.12 -3.67
CA GLN A 86 -5.83 9.32 -4.84
C GLN A 86 -6.13 10.18 -6.07
N GLU A 87 -6.52 11.45 -5.89
CA GLU A 87 -6.80 12.36 -6.99
C GLU A 87 -5.51 12.89 -7.59
N THR A 88 -4.62 13.40 -6.74
CA THR A 88 -3.42 14.15 -7.16
C THR A 88 -2.14 13.30 -7.24
N GLY A 89 -2.08 12.18 -6.52
CA GLY A 89 -0.87 11.36 -6.39
C GLY A 89 0.14 11.93 -5.41
N GLN A 90 -0.25 12.94 -4.62
CA GLN A 90 0.59 13.51 -3.59
C GLN A 90 0.68 12.58 -2.38
N LEU A 91 1.88 12.45 -1.82
CA LEU A 91 2.08 11.84 -0.51
C LEU A 91 1.73 12.86 0.57
N ILE A 92 0.56 12.76 1.18
CA ILE A 92 0.01 13.82 2.06
C ILE A 92 0.37 13.66 3.54
N GLN A 93 0.77 12.46 3.96
CA GLN A 93 1.13 12.17 5.35
C GLN A 93 1.96 10.90 5.41
N ALA A 94 3.04 10.86 6.18
CA ALA A 94 3.83 9.64 6.36
C ALA A 94 4.04 9.29 7.83
N TYR A 95 4.16 7.99 8.12
CA TYR A 95 4.30 7.48 9.47
C TYR A 95 5.08 6.16 9.54
N ILE A 96 5.62 5.88 10.72
CA ILE A 96 6.21 4.60 11.12
C ILE A 96 5.40 4.03 12.28
N LEU A 97 5.29 2.70 12.35
CA LEU A 97 4.71 2.00 13.50
C LEU A 97 5.83 1.46 14.40
N ARG A 98 6.03 2.08 15.58
CA ARG A 98 6.98 1.64 16.63
C ARG A 98 6.23 1.39 17.93
N GLY A 99 5.31 0.42 17.94
CA GLY A 99 4.34 0.19 19.03
C GLY A 99 3.21 1.22 19.07
N LYS A 100 3.50 2.46 18.69
CA LYS A 100 2.55 3.53 18.36
C LYS A 100 2.85 4.13 16.98
N ARG A 101 1.90 4.88 16.45
CA ARG A 101 2.11 5.72 15.28
C ARG A 101 3.07 6.86 15.62
N VAL A 102 4.05 7.09 14.75
CA VAL A 102 4.94 8.25 14.78
C VAL A 102 4.91 8.88 13.40
N ASP A 103 4.41 10.11 13.32
CA ASP A 103 4.40 10.87 12.08
C ASP A 103 5.80 11.34 11.73
N ILE A 104 6.10 11.31 10.44
CA ILE A 104 7.39 11.71 9.87
C ILE A 104 7.15 12.45 8.56
N ASP A 105 7.97 13.44 8.27
CA ASP A 105 7.96 14.12 6.97
C ASP A 105 9.11 13.70 6.07
N THR A 106 10.16 13.12 6.65
CA THR A 106 11.36 12.71 5.94
C THR A 106 11.67 11.24 6.15
N HIS A 107 12.23 10.60 5.12
CA HIS A 107 12.66 9.22 5.19
C HIS A 107 13.85 9.08 6.17
N PRO A 108 13.81 8.15 7.15
CA PRO A 108 14.81 8.10 8.22
C PRO A 108 16.21 7.68 7.75
N VAL A 109 16.32 7.03 6.59
CA VAL A 109 17.60 6.59 6.00
C VAL A 109 18.14 7.57 4.96
N THR A 110 17.31 7.97 3.99
CA THR A 110 17.74 8.80 2.85
C THR A 110 17.51 10.28 3.07
N GLU A 111 16.90 10.67 4.19
CA GLU A 111 16.57 12.05 4.60
C GLU A 111 15.70 12.81 3.60
N ARG A 112 15.13 12.11 2.60
CA ARG A 112 14.27 12.73 1.59
C ARG A 112 12.92 13.08 2.19
N THR A 113 12.43 14.26 1.86
CA THR A 113 11.06 14.67 2.16
C THR A 113 10.07 13.77 1.43
N ILE A 114 9.19 13.15 2.21
CA ILE A 114 8.10 12.29 1.76
C ILE A 114 6.83 13.12 1.61
N THR A 115 6.43 13.85 2.66
CA THR A 115 5.22 14.66 2.66
C THR A 115 5.31 15.76 1.59
N GLY A 116 4.28 15.88 0.77
CA GLY A 116 4.22 16.79 -0.38
C GLY A 116 4.82 16.25 -1.67
N PHE A 117 5.49 15.09 -1.66
CA PHE A 117 6.06 14.50 -2.86
C PHE A 117 4.96 14.06 -3.84
N MET A 118 5.11 14.40 -5.11
CA MET A 118 4.20 14.01 -6.19
C MET A 118 4.69 12.76 -6.88
N ILE A 119 3.90 11.69 -6.91
CA ILE A 119 4.21 10.50 -7.70
C ILE A 119 4.18 10.87 -9.19
N PRO A 120 5.27 10.67 -9.96
CA PRO A 120 5.30 11.01 -11.38
C PRO A 120 4.24 10.25 -12.19
N ASP A 121 3.70 10.87 -13.24
CA ASP A 121 2.72 10.27 -14.16
C ASP A 121 1.49 9.67 -13.45
N TRP A 122 1.04 10.31 -12.37
CA TRP A 122 -0.01 9.77 -11.52
C TRP A 122 -1.30 9.46 -12.28
N ASP A 123 -1.76 10.30 -13.20
CA ASP A 123 -3.00 10.02 -13.96
C ASP A 123 -2.89 8.77 -14.84
N ALA A 124 -1.71 8.45 -15.37
CA ALA A 124 -1.47 7.21 -16.09
C ALA A 124 -1.47 6.01 -15.14
N LYS A 125 -0.81 6.15 -13.98
CA LYS A 125 -0.77 5.12 -12.93
C LYS A 125 -2.16 4.85 -12.35
N LYS A 126 -2.96 5.89 -12.09
CA LYS A 126 -4.35 5.82 -11.61
C LYS A 126 -5.25 5.05 -12.58
N ARG A 127 -5.13 5.31 -13.89
CA ARG A 127 -5.84 4.53 -14.92
C ARG A 127 -5.42 3.07 -14.93
N ALA A 128 -4.11 2.79 -14.91
CA ALA A 128 -3.61 1.41 -14.87
C ALA A 128 -4.04 0.65 -13.60
N ILE A 129 -4.14 1.34 -12.45
CA ILE A 129 -4.70 0.77 -11.22
C ILE A 129 -6.20 0.46 -11.40
N ALA A 130 -6.97 1.35 -12.01
CA ALA A 130 -8.39 1.12 -12.27
C ALA A 130 -8.61 -0.09 -13.21
N ASP A 131 -7.81 -0.18 -14.29
CA ASP A 131 -7.84 -1.32 -15.20
C ASP A 131 -7.50 -2.63 -14.47
N LEU A 132 -6.47 -2.61 -13.62
CA LEU A 132 -6.10 -3.75 -12.78
C LEU A 132 -7.22 -4.17 -11.82
N LEU A 133 -7.89 -3.20 -11.17
CA LEU A 133 -9.03 -3.48 -10.30
C LEU A 133 -10.21 -4.08 -11.08
N ASN A 134 -10.40 -3.67 -12.33
CA ASN A 134 -11.41 -4.25 -13.21
C ASN A 134 -11.10 -5.73 -13.55
N GLU A 135 -9.84 -6.06 -13.82
CA GLU A 135 -9.41 -7.45 -14.07
C GLU A 135 -9.64 -8.39 -12.87
N ILE A 136 -9.49 -7.87 -11.64
CA ILE A 136 -9.72 -8.64 -10.41
C ILE A 136 -11.12 -8.43 -9.81
N ASN A 137 -12.07 -7.91 -10.58
CA ASN A 137 -13.41 -7.53 -10.10
C ASN A 137 -14.29 -8.71 -9.64
N TYR A 138 -13.81 -9.96 -9.80
CA TYR A 138 -14.40 -11.13 -9.15
C TYR A 138 -14.20 -11.14 -7.62
N LEU A 139 -13.31 -10.30 -7.09
CA LEU A 139 -13.13 -10.10 -5.64
C LEU A 139 -14.14 -9.10 -5.09
N GLU A 140 -14.41 -9.18 -3.79
CA GLU A 140 -15.37 -8.29 -3.10
C GLU A 140 -14.69 -7.23 -2.24
N TYR A 141 -13.56 -7.58 -1.63
CA TYR A 141 -12.85 -6.76 -0.65
C TYR A 141 -11.45 -7.32 -0.43
N GLY A 142 -10.47 -6.46 -0.26
CA GLY A 142 -9.11 -6.91 -0.01
C GLY A 142 -8.07 -5.80 -0.05
N GLY A 143 -6.83 -6.22 0.13
CA GLY A 143 -5.64 -5.37 0.06
C GLY A 143 -4.74 -5.89 -1.04
N LEU A 144 -4.56 -5.10 -2.09
CA LEU A 144 -3.70 -5.41 -3.22
C LEU A 144 -2.36 -4.71 -3.01
N ASP A 145 -1.28 -5.48 -3.09
CA ASP A 145 0.09 -4.96 -3.03
C ASP A 145 0.62 -4.89 -4.45
N ILE A 146 0.94 -3.69 -4.91
CA ILE A 146 1.56 -3.46 -6.22
C ILE A 146 2.92 -2.80 -6.08
N ALA A 147 3.76 -2.91 -7.09
CA ALA A 147 4.96 -2.08 -7.25
C ALA A 147 4.92 -1.40 -8.62
N PHE A 148 5.36 -0.13 -8.67
CA PHE A 148 5.68 0.50 -9.94
C PHE A 148 7.11 0.14 -10.33
N THR A 149 7.27 -0.45 -11.51
CA THR A 149 8.56 -0.82 -12.09
C THR A 149 8.74 -0.14 -13.45
N PRO A 150 9.96 -0.11 -14.02
CA PRO A 150 10.17 0.40 -15.38
C PRO A 150 9.33 -0.31 -16.45
N GLU A 151 8.90 -1.55 -16.19
CA GLU A 151 8.04 -2.36 -17.05
C GLU A 151 6.55 -2.25 -16.73
N GLY A 152 6.15 -1.30 -15.88
CA GLY A 152 4.76 -1.04 -15.48
C GLY A 152 4.41 -1.55 -14.09
N ILE A 153 3.11 -1.72 -13.83
CA ILE A 153 2.61 -2.22 -12.54
C ILE A 153 2.89 -3.73 -12.41
N LYS A 154 3.45 -4.14 -11.27
CA LYS A 154 3.58 -5.55 -10.88
C LYS A 154 2.75 -5.83 -9.63
N ILE A 155 1.96 -6.89 -9.67
CA ILE A 155 1.21 -7.40 -8.50
C ILE A 155 2.16 -8.23 -7.66
N ILE A 156 2.20 -7.96 -6.36
CA ILE A 156 3.03 -8.68 -5.40
C ILE A 156 2.19 -9.73 -4.67
N GLU A 157 1.07 -9.31 -4.08
CA GLU A 157 0.15 -10.20 -3.38
C GLU A 157 -1.25 -9.59 -3.24
N VAL A 158 -2.24 -10.45 -3.00
CA VAL A 158 -3.61 -10.06 -2.67
C VAL A 158 -3.98 -10.60 -1.30
N ASN A 159 -4.30 -9.69 -0.38
CA ASN A 159 -4.67 -9.96 1.01
C ASN A 159 -6.19 -9.82 1.20
N THR A 160 -6.95 -10.91 1.09
CA THR A 160 -8.42 -10.87 1.21
C THR A 160 -8.94 -10.91 2.65
N ARG A 161 -8.17 -11.46 3.60
CA ARG A 161 -8.62 -11.63 4.99
C ARG A 161 -8.29 -10.44 5.90
N PHE A 162 -7.10 -9.86 5.74
CA PHE A 162 -6.59 -8.79 6.60
C PHE A 162 -5.86 -7.71 5.78
N PRO A 163 -6.59 -6.82 5.10
CA PRO A 163 -5.99 -5.87 4.15
C PRO A 163 -5.29 -4.67 4.80
N ALA A 164 -5.05 -4.71 6.12
CA ALA A 164 -4.63 -3.62 7.01
C ALA A 164 -5.75 -2.69 7.51
N LEU A 165 -6.76 -3.29 8.17
CA LEU A 165 -7.88 -2.59 8.83
C LEU A 165 -7.46 -1.47 9.80
N ARG A 166 -6.29 -1.58 10.44
CA ARG A 166 -5.76 -0.51 11.30
C ARG A 166 -5.19 0.64 10.46
N SER A 167 -4.28 0.32 9.54
CA SER A 167 -3.61 1.32 8.71
C SER A 167 -4.59 2.13 7.87
N MET A 168 -5.68 1.52 7.38
CA MET A 168 -6.69 2.23 6.60
C MET A 168 -7.37 3.39 7.34
N GLN A 169 -7.40 3.32 8.68
CA GLN A 169 -8.08 4.28 9.55
C GLN A 169 -7.14 5.32 10.16
N LEU A 170 -5.81 5.19 9.96
CA LEU A 170 -4.86 6.07 10.64
C LEU A 170 -4.96 7.51 10.17
N SER A 171 -5.12 7.77 8.86
CA SER A 171 -5.20 9.14 8.35
C SER A 171 -6.57 9.78 8.51
N SER A 172 -7.63 9.02 8.30
CA SER A 172 -9.00 9.42 8.64
C SER A 172 -9.87 8.18 8.83
N PRO A 173 -11.01 8.32 9.52
CA PRO A 173 -12.01 7.27 9.59
C PRO A 173 -12.47 6.88 8.19
N VAL A 174 -12.60 5.59 7.92
CA VAL A 174 -13.04 5.06 6.62
C VAL A 174 -14.56 5.06 6.43
N LEU A 175 -15.31 5.24 7.52
CA LEU A 175 -16.78 5.31 7.51
C LEU A 175 -17.31 6.66 7.00
N ILE A 176 -16.42 7.58 6.61
CA ILE A 176 -16.81 8.81 5.90
C ILE A 176 -17.11 8.55 4.41
N ASP A 177 -16.72 7.39 3.88
CA ASP A 177 -17.07 6.98 2.51
C ASP A 177 -18.42 6.27 2.53
N ASP A 178 -19.46 6.94 2.03
CA ASP A 178 -20.83 6.44 1.99
C ASP A 178 -20.98 5.13 1.19
N GLU A 179 -20.17 4.93 0.14
CA GLU A 179 -20.20 3.70 -0.65
C GLU A 179 -19.61 2.54 0.14
N PHE A 180 -18.56 2.79 0.93
CA PHE A 180 -18.01 1.75 1.81
C PHE A 180 -18.99 1.40 2.93
N VAL A 181 -19.68 2.39 3.47
CA VAL A 181 -20.78 2.19 4.43
C VAL A 181 -21.89 1.34 3.82
N GLU A 182 -22.32 1.65 2.60
CA GLU A 182 -23.32 0.88 1.87
C GLU A 182 -22.85 -0.56 1.64
N PHE A 183 -21.58 -0.75 1.25
CA PHE A 183 -20.96 -2.07 1.13
C PHE A 183 -21.05 -2.88 2.44
N LEU A 184 -20.74 -2.27 3.58
CA LEU A 184 -20.82 -2.92 4.89
C LEU A 184 -22.27 -3.28 5.27
N ARG A 185 -23.23 -2.36 5.10
CA ARG A 185 -24.66 -2.61 5.39
C ARG A 185 -25.22 -3.77 4.57
N LEU A 186 -24.89 -3.83 3.27
CA LEU A 186 -25.29 -4.94 2.40
C LEU A 186 -24.70 -6.30 2.83
N ARG A 187 -23.74 -6.33 3.77
CA ARG A 187 -23.17 -7.55 4.37
C ARG A 187 -23.58 -7.74 5.84
N GLY A 188 -24.61 -7.03 6.31
CA GLY A 188 -25.20 -7.20 7.64
C GLY A 188 -24.49 -6.43 8.76
N PHE A 189 -23.62 -5.47 8.43
CA PHE A 189 -23.01 -4.59 9.44
C PHE A 189 -23.91 -3.37 9.72
N ASP A 190 -24.91 -3.55 10.58
CA ASP A 190 -25.90 -2.52 10.92
C ASP A 190 -25.56 -1.72 12.19
N ARG A 191 -24.27 -1.50 12.46
CA ARG A 191 -23.88 -0.64 13.58
C ARG A 191 -24.16 0.83 13.26
N PRO A 192 -24.67 1.62 14.23
CA PRO A 192 -24.76 3.06 14.08
C PRO A 192 -23.38 3.62 13.75
N ILE A 193 -23.29 4.38 12.66
CA ILE A 193 -22.07 5.12 12.33
C ILE A 193 -22.10 6.36 13.22
N PRO A 194 -21.08 6.56 14.08
CA PRO A 194 -20.99 7.80 14.85
C PRO A 194 -21.02 8.98 13.88
N THR A 195 -21.74 10.05 14.20
CA THR A 195 -21.72 11.27 13.40
C THR A 195 -20.30 11.84 13.42
N ILE A 196 -19.53 11.63 12.35
CA ILE A 196 -18.19 12.18 12.21
C ILE A 196 -18.35 13.54 11.55
N ASN A 197 -18.23 14.63 12.33
CA ASN A 197 -18.20 15.97 11.74
C ASN A 197 -16.83 16.19 11.06
N PRO A 198 -16.75 16.34 9.72
CA PRO A 198 -15.48 16.49 9.02
C PRO A 198 -14.66 17.69 9.51
N SER A 199 -15.32 18.76 10.00
CA SER A 199 -14.64 19.93 10.55
C SER A 199 -13.87 19.65 11.84
N ASN A 200 -14.21 18.58 12.57
CA ASN A 200 -13.53 18.19 13.80
C ASN A 200 -12.24 17.39 13.55
N LEU A 201 -11.98 16.98 12.30
CA LEU A 201 -10.77 16.23 11.92
C LEU A 201 -9.59 17.15 11.54
N ILE A 202 -9.81 18.47 11.43
CA ILE A 202 -8.83 19.43 10.92
C ILE A 202 -8.07 20.15 12.07
N ASN A 203 -8.51 20.01 13.34
CA ASN A 203 -8.07 20.89 14.43
C ASN A 203 -7.29 20.23 15.58
N GLU A 204 -6.72 19.04 15.39
CA GLU A 204 -5.76 18.49 16.36
C GLU A 204 -4.41 18.22 15.68
N THR A 205 -3.67 19.31 15.47
CA THR A 205 -2.21 19.32 15.25
C THR A 205 -1.52 19.84 16.49
#